data_AF-X1BVB9-F1
#
_entry.id   AF-X1BVB9-F1
#
_cell.length_a   1.000
_cell.length_b   1.000
_cell.length_c   1.000
_cell.angle_alpha   90.00
_cell.angle_beta   90.00
_cell.angle_gamma   90.00
#
_symmetry.space_group_name_H-M   'P 1'
#
loop_
_entity.id
_entity.type
_entity.pdbx_description
1 polymer ?
#
loop_
_entity_poly.entity_id
_entity_poly.type
_entity_poly.pdbx_seq_one_letter_code
_entity_poly.pdbx_strand_id
1 'polypeptide(L)'
;SGEIVYFSNYRGNLYAIDGNARSWPWEHEIKPYWIQLWAFGLPLPAPPPQSGSLWALRVGEVANSSPVVTDDTLYIGMDNKIIAVDLQSQQKSWEFEAEGVISSSPALLDTTIYVGSKDGRLYAVDATTGEKLWDILTGDKITSSPAVADGTVYIGSHDGNLYAIE
;
A
#
# COMPACT_ATOMS: atom_id res chain seq x y z
N SER A 1 -0.19 -8.15 -21.76
CA SER A 1 -0.71 -8.03 -20.39
C SER A 1 -0.63 -6.57 -20.01
N GLY A 2 -1.70 -5.98 -19.47
CA GLY A 2 -1.65 -4.60 -18.99
C GLY A 2 -0.90 -4.52 -17.67
N GLU A 3 -0.15 -3.44 -17.46
CA GLU A 3 0.50 -3.17 -16.18
C GLU A 3 -0.58 -2.71 -15.20
N ILE A 4 -0.85 -3.49 -14.15
CA ILE A 4 -1.79 -3.07 -13.11
C ILE A 4 -1.04 -2.17 -12.14
N VAL A 5 -1.59 -0.98 -11.89
CA VAL A 5 -1.05 -0.03 -10.91
C VAL A 5 -1.90 -0.07 -9.65
N TYR A 6 -1.23 -0.19 -8.51
CA TYR A 6 -1.87 -0.18 -7.20
C TYR A 6 -1.49 1.09 -6.43
N PHE A 7 -2.47 1.76 -5.84
CA PHE A 7 -2.22 2.90 -4.99
C PHE A 7 -3.30 3.02 -3.91
N SER A 8 -2.93 3.68 -2.82
CA SER A 8 -3.84 3.95 -1.72
C SER A 8 -4.10 5.44 -1.55
N ASN A 9 -5.13 5.79 -0.79
CA ASN A 9 -5.37 7.17 -0.36
C ASN A 9 -5.37 7.31 1.17
N TYR A 10 -5.31 8.55 1.64
CA TYR A 10 -5.39 8.90 3.06
C TYR A 10 -6.71 8.50 3.75
N ARG A 11 -7.71 8.05 2.97
CA ARG A 11 -8.96 7.50 3.49
C ARG A 11 -8.92 5.96 3.54
N GLY A 12 -7.76 5.34 3.40
CA GLY A 12 -7.53 3.89 3.49
C GLY A 12 -8.23 3.06 2.42
N ASN A 13 -8.49 3.65 1.26
CA ASN A 13 -8.93 2.90 0.10
C ASN A 13 -7.69 2.50 -0.69
N LEU A 14 -7.64 1.24 -1.08
CA LEU A 14 -6.70 0.66 -2.02
C LEU A 14 -7.39 0.52 -3.37
N TYR A 15 -6.73 0.96 -4.44
CA TYR A 15 -7.24 0.92 -5.81
C TYR A 15 -6.31 0.09 -6.68
N ALA A 16 -6.91 -0.68 -7.58
CA ALA A 16 -6.22 -1.29 -8.71
C ALA A 16 -6.75 -0.69 -10.01
N ILE A 17 -5.83 -0.22 -10.85
CA ILE A 17 -6.16 0.33 -12.17
C ILE A 17 -5.35 -0.37 -13.26
N ASP A 18 -5.96 -0.56 -14.43
CA ASP A 18 -5.25 -0.93 -15.65
C ASP A 18 -4.46 0.28 -16.15
N GLY A 19 -3.13 0.21 -16.04
CA GLY A 19 -2.20 1.26 -16.46
C GLY A 19 -2.20 1.53 -17.97
N ASN A 20 -2.77 0.63 -18.78
CA ASN A 20 -2.92 0.84 -20.22
C ASN A 20 -4.30 1.38 -20.61
N ALA A 21 -5.22 1.50 -19.67
CA ALA A 21 -6.55 2.01 -19.96
C ALA A 21 -6.49 3.46 -20.44
N ARG A 22 -7.29 3.76 -21.46
CA ARG A 22 -7.49 5.13 -21.95
C ARG A 22 -8.89 5.59 -21.65
N SER A 23 -9.02 6.86 -21.32
CA SER A 23 -10.32 7.50 -21.19
C SER A 23 -11.07 7.47 -22.51
N TRP A 24 -12.39 7.32 -22.43
CA TRP A 24 -13.25 7.50 -23.58
C TRP A 24 -13.34 9.00 -23.95
N PRO A 25 -13.66 9.35 -25.22
CA PRO A 25 -13.66 10.74 -25.66
C PRO A 25 -14.51 11.63 -24.75
N TRP A 26 -13.94 12.71 -24.22
CA TRP A 26 -14.61 13.66 -23.32
C TRP A 26 -15.02 13.12 -21.95
N GLU A 27 -14.42 12.03 -21.46
CA GLU A 27 -14.75 11.47 -20.14
C GLU A 27 -14.68 12.53 -19.03
N HIS A 28 -13.58 13.30 -18.95
CA HIS A 28 -13.40 14.31 -17.91
C HIS A 28 -14.39 15.48 -17.99
N GLU A 29 -14.95 15.71 -19.17
CA GLU A 29 -15.87 16.82 -19.46
C GLU A 29 -17.31 16.40 -19.18
N ILE A 30 -17.72 15.21 -19.64
CA ILE A 30 -19.12 14.75 -19.58
C ILE A 30 -19.45 14.09 -18.25
N LYS A 31 -18.51 13.32 -17.69
CA LYS A 31 -18.78 12.48 -16.52
C LYS A 31 -19.20 13.27 -15.27
N PRO A 32 -18.63 14.44 -14.93
CA PRO A 32 -19.11 15.23 -13.79
C PRO A 32 -20.58 15.62 -13.91
N TYR A 33 -21.05 16.00 -15.10
CA TYR A 33 -22.46 16.33 -15.33
C TYR A 33 -23.34 15.09 -15.24
N TRP A 34 -22.92 13.95 -15.79
CA TRP A 34 -23.66 12.69 -15.67
C TRP A 34 -23.84 12.31 -14.20
N ILE A 35 -22.78 12.37 -13.39
CA ILE A 35 -22.84 12.11 -11.95
C ILE A 35 -23.86 13.04 -11.28
N GLN A 36 -23.83 14.34 -11.59
CA GLN A 36 -24.72 15.32 -10.97
C GLN A 36 -26.19 15.07 -11.35
N LEU A 37 -26.47 14.82 -12.63
CA LEU A 37 -27.82 14.52 -13.11
C LEU A 37 -28.37 13.22 -12.50
N TRP A 38 -27.53 12.18 -12.42
CA TRP A 38 -27.88 10.92 -11.77
C TRP A 38 -28.12 11.09 -10.26
N ALA A 39 -27.27 11.85 -9.56
CA ALA A 39 -27.41 12.12 -8.13
C ALA A 39 -28.69 12.91 -7.79
N PHE A 40 -29.19 13.72 -8.73
CA PHE A 40 -30.49 14.39 -8.60
C PHE A 40 -31.70 13.49 -8.93
N GLY A 41 -31.49 12.20 -9.21
CA GLY A 41 -32.57 11.25 -9.45
C GLY A 41 -33.20 11.36 -10.83
N LEU A 42 -32.52 11.98 -11.81
CA LEU A 42 -32.96 11.95 -13.20
C LEU A 42 -32.87 10.52 -13.74
N PRO A 43 -33.71 10.14 -14.72
CA PRO A 43 -33.79 8.78 -15.26
C PRO A 43 -32.61 8.45 -16.18
N LEU A 44 -31.40 8.53 -15.64
CA LEU A 44 -30.14 8.15 -16.26
C LEU A 44 -29.62 6.86 -15.60
N PRO A 45 -28.90 6.00 -16.33
CA PRO A 45 -28.19 4.90 -15.69
C PRO A 45 -27.07 5.44 -14.79
N ALA A 46 -26.61 4.60 -13.86
CA ALA A 46 -25.46 4.92 -13.01
C ALA A 46 -24.25 5.31 -13.88
N PRO A 47 -23.52 6.38 -13.52
CA PRO A 47 -22.35 6.80 -14.28
C PRO A 47 -21.32 5.65 -14.33
N PRO A 48 -20.67 5.43 -15.48
CA PRO A 48 -19.70 4.36 -15.59
C PRO A 48 -18.53 4.59 -14.63
N PRO A 49 -17.89 3.53 -14.13
CA PRO A 49 -16.67 3.65 -13.34
C PRO A 49 -15.58 4.39 -14.13
N GLN A 50 -14.53 4.86 -13.44
CA GLN A 50 -13.37 5.45 -14.12
C GLN A 50 -12.78 4.46 -15.12
N SER A 51 -12.51 4.94 -16.33
CA SER A 51 -11.78 4.13 -17.31
C SER A 51 -10.51 3.58 -16.69
N GLY A 52 -10.32 2.26 -16.79
CA GLY A 52 -9.20 1.56 -16.16
C GLY A 52 -9.41 1.14 -14.71
N SER A 53 -10.51 1.51 -14.05
CA SER A 53 -10.80 1.01 -12.70
C SER A 53 -11.06 -0.50 -12.73
N LEU A 54 -10.25 -1.28 -12.02
CA LEU A 54 -10.43 -2.73 -11.88
C LEU A 54 -11.22 -3.04 -10.62
N TRP A 55 -10.72 -2.59 -9.47
CA TRP A 55 -11.38 -2.75 -8.18
C TRP A 55 -10.92 -1.70 -7.17
N ALA A 56 -11.69 -1.54 -6.10
CA ALA A 56 -11.34 -0.72 -4.95
C ALA A 56 -11.71 -1.47 -3.66
N LEU A 57 -10.81 -1.48 -2.68
CA LEU A 57 -10.97 -2.14 -1.40
C LEU A 57 -10.76 -1.16 -0.25
N ARG A 58 -11.66 -1.17 0.74
CA ARG A 58 -11.50 -0.42 1.98
C ARG A 58 -10.69 -1.27 2.96
N VAL A 59 -9.44 -0.88 3.24
CA VAL A 59 -8.49 -1.70 4.02
C VAL A 59 -8.18 -1.20 5.43
N GLY A 60 -8.48 0.05 5.80
CA GLY A 60 -8.16 0.54 7.15
C GLY A 60 -8.12 2.06 7.27
N GLU A 61 -7.37 2.66 8.18
CA GLU A 61 -7.25 4.13 8.20
C GLU A 61 -6.20 4.65 7.21
N VAL A 62 -5.41 5.64 7.59
CA VAL A 62 -4.56 6.40 6.68
C VAL A 62 -3.45 5.52 6.13
N ALA A 63 -3.45 5.30 4.82
CA ALA A 63 -2.30 4.73 4.12
C ALA A 63 -1.32 5.85 3.75
N ASN A 64 -0.15 5.85 4.40
CA ASN A 64 0.91 6.86 4.19
C ASN A 64 2.10 6.29 3.40
N SER A 65 2.02 5.03 2.99
CA SER A 65 3.14 4.30 2.38
C SER A 65 2.80 3.83 0.97
N SER A 66 3.83 3.62 0.15
CA SER A 66 3.68 2.93 -1.13
C SER A 66 3.54 1.42 -0.88
N PRO A 67 2.62 0.72 -1.57
CA PRO A 67 2.50 -0.72 -1.43
C PRO A 67 3.68 -1.46 -2.09
N VAL A 68 3.98 -2.66 -1.61
CA VAL A 68 4.82 -3.64 -2.32
C VAL A 68 3.93 -4.79 -2.78
N VAL A 69 4.16 -5.28 -4.00
CA VAL A 69 3.27 -6.25 -4.65
C VAL A 69 4.06 -7.45 -5.16
N THR A 70 3.49 -8.63 -4.98
CA THR A 70 3.91 -9.90 -5.58
C THR A 70 2.83 -10.33 -6.58
N ASP A 71 3.00 -11.49 -7.23
CA ASP A 71 2.00 -11.98 -8.18
C ASP A 71 0.61 -12.19 -7.55
N ASP A 72 0.56 -12.60 -6.27
CA ASP A 72 -0.69 -12.97 -5.59
C ASP A 72 -1.05 -12.05 -4.41
N THR A 73 -0.10 -11.34 -3.81
CA THR A 73 -0.33 -10.56 -2.58
C THR A 73 0.22 -9.14 -2.68
N LEU A 74 -0.58 -8.18 -2.22
CA LEU A 74 -0.18 -6.79 -2.01
C LEU A 74 -0.01 -6.50 -0.52
N TYR A 75 1.08 -5.84 -0.16
CA TYR A 75 1.41 -5.44 1.20
C TYR A 75 1.46 -3.91 1.31
N ILE A 76 0.85 -3.36 2.35
CA ILE A 76 0.77 -1.91 2.53
C ILE A 76 0.89 -1.52 4.01
N GLY A 77 1.68 -0.47 4.28
CA GLY A 77 1.78 0.16 5.59
C GLY A 77 0.67 1.19 5.81
N MET A 78 -0.07 1.05 6.90
CA MET A 78 -1.22 1.88 7.27
C MET A 78 -1.18 2.18 8.78
N ASP A 79 -1.00 3.44 9.14
CA ASP A 79 -0.76 3.86 10.53
C ASP A 79 0.34 3.03 11.24
N ASN A 80 0.03 2.25 12.27
CA ASN A 80 0.98 1.33 12.92
C ASN A 80 0.91 -0.11 12.36
N LYS A 81 0.22 -0.35 11.24
CA LYS A 81 -0.03 -1.69 10.70
C LYS A 81 0.62 -1.94 9.36
N ILE A 82 0.95 -3.21 9.10
CA ILE A 82 1.13 -3.74 7.74
C ILE A 82 -0.07 -4.61 7.44
N ILE A 83 -0.68 -4.44 6.27
CA ILE A 83 -1.81 -5.23 5.82
C ILE A 83 -1.43 -5.98 4.55
N ALA A 84 -1.74 -7.27 4.50
CA ALA A 84 -1.66 -8.08 3.30
C ALA A 84 -3.05 -8.26 2.68
N VAL A 85 -3.13 -8.11 1.36
CA VAL A 85 -4.34 -8.29 0.57
C VAL A 85 -4.06 -9.34 -0.51
N ASP A 86 -4.84 -10.42 -0.50
CA ASP A 86 -4.83 -11.40 -1.57
C ASP A 86 -5.50 -10.81 -2.81
N LEU A 87 -4.78 -10.81 -3.94
CA LEU A 87 -5.18 -10.15 -5.18
C LEU A 87 -6.28 -10.92 -5.93
N GLN A 88 -6.41 -12.23 -5.69
CA GLN A 88 -7.42 -13.07 -6.33
C GLN A 88 -8.80 -12.87 -5.69
N SER A 89 -8.87 -12.97 -4.38
CA SER A 89 -10.08 -12.80 -3.57
C SER A 89 -10.40 -11.33 -3.28
N GLN A 90 -9.41 -10.43 -3.39
CA GLN A 90 -9.50 -9.01 -3.05
C GLN A 90 -9.91 -8.80 -1.59
N GLN A 91 -9.38 -9.64 -0.70
CA GLN A 91 -9.65 -9.60 0.73
C GLN A 91 -8.36 -9.50 1.54
N LYS A 92 -8.49 -8.97 2.75
CA LYS A 92 -7.38 -8.92 3.71
C LYS A 92 -7.02 -10.36 4.12
N SER A 93 -5.77 -10.73 3.90
CA SER A 93 -5.21 -12.04 4.29
C SER A 93 -4.77 -12.03 5.74
N TRP A 94 -3.96 -11.04 6.13
CA TRP A 94 -3.44 -10.88 7.49
C TRP A 94 -3.14 -9.40 7.78
N GLU A 95 -2.92 -9.09 9.06
CA GLU A 95 -2.37 -7.81 9.51
C GLU A 95 -1.30 -8.01 10.59
N PHE A 96 -0.25 -7.19 10.53
CA PHE A 96 0.76 -7.04 11.56
C PHE A 96 0.62 -5.66 12.21
N GLU A 97 0.79 -5.57 13.52
CA GLU A 97 0.69 -4.33 14.28
C GLU A 97 2.02 -4.03 15.00
N ALA A 98 2.65 -2.90 14.65
CA ALA A 98 3.84 -2.36 15.28
C ALA A 98 3.50 -1.53 16.53
N GLU A 99 4.50 -1.26 17.36
CA GLU A 99 4.33 -0.45 18.57
C GLU A 99 4.20 1.05 18.24
N GLY A 100 4.81 1.49 17.14
CA GLY A 100 4.78 2.85 16.65
C GLY A 100 4.22 2.99 15.24
N VAL A 101 4.03 4.25 14.83
CA VAL A 101 3.53 4.57 13.48
C VAL A 101 4.56 4.17 12.43
N ILE A 102 4.11 3.37 11.47
CA ILE A 102 4.80 3.03 10.24
C ILE A 102 4.62 4.19 9.26
N SER A 103 5.71 4.95 9.06
CA SER A 103 5.76 6.03 8.06
C SER A 103 6.65 5.71 6.87
N SER A 104 7.22 4.52 6.84
CA SER A 104 8.07 4.01 5.78
C SER A 104 7.25 3.18 4.78
N SER A 105 7.75 3.07 3.54
CA SER A 105 7.23 2.07 2.61
C SER A 105 7.86 0.72 2.90
N PRO A 106 7.07 -0.37 2.97
CA PRO A 106 7.61 -1.71 3.18
C PRO A 106 8.51 -2.12 2.01
N ALA A 107 9.58 -2.86 2.32
CA ALA A 107 10.40 -3.53 1.33
C ALA A 107 10.26 -5.05 1.49
N LEU A 108 10.21 -5.78 0.38
CA LEU A 108 10.16 -7.25 0.37
C LEU A 108 11.51 -7.79 -0.09
N LEU A 109 12.10 -8.68 0.71
CA LEU A 109 13.23 -9.52 0.33
C LEU A 109 12.84 -10.97 0.61
N ASP A 110 12.83 -11.77 -0.44
CA ASP A 110 12.35 -13.15 -0.43
C ASP A 110 10.94 -13.28 0.19
N THR A 111 10.85 -13.85 1.39
CA THR A 111 9.60 -14.05 2.14
C THR A 111 9.46 -13.13 3.35
N THR A 112 10.28 -12.07 3.43
CA THR A 112 10.33 -11.18 4.59
C THR A 112 10.04 -9.74 4.18
N ILE A 113 9.09 -9.13 4.88
CA ILE A 113 8.75 -7.72 4.77
C ILE A 113 9.52 -6.96 5.83
N TYR A 114 10.23 -5.93 5.38
CA TYR A 114 10.98 -5.01 6.21
C TYR A 114 10.26 -3.68 6.27
N VAL A 115 10.12 -3.13 7.47
CA VAL A 115 9.47 -1.83 7.65
C VAL A 115 10.06 -1.07 8.84
N GLY A 116 10.30 0.22 8.62
CA GLY A 116 10.75 1.15 9.67
C GLY A 116 9.57 1.82 10.37
N SER A 117 9.65 1.91 11.70
CA SER A 117 8.63 2.53 12.55
C SER A 117 9.17 3.74 13.32
N LYS A 118 8.27 4.66 13.68
CA LYS A 118 8.57 5.83 14.51
C LYS A 118 8.89 5.49 15.98
N ASP A 119 8.68 4.25 16.40
CA ASP A 119 9.19 3.73 17.68
C ASP A 119 10.72 3.48 17.66
N GLY A 120 11.36 3.68 16.50
CA GLY A 120 12.79 3.49 16.31
C GLY A 120 13.18 2.06 15.97
N ARG A 121 12.20 1.17 15.72
CA ARG A 121 12.45 -0.21 15.34
C ARG A 121 12.35 -0.43 13.83
N LEU A 122 13.25 -1.26 13.32
CA LEU A 122 13.08 -1.98 12.07
C LEU A 122 12.41 -3.31 12.39
N TYR A 123 11.27 -3.59 11.77
CA TYR A 123 10.56 -4.85 11.89
C TYR A 123 10.81 -5.72 10.67
N ALA A 124 11.03 -7.02 10.91
CA ALA A 124 10.98 -8.07 9.91
C ALA A 124 9.75 -8.95 10.16
N VAL A 125 8.90 -9.08 9.15
CA VAL A 125 7.61 -9.74 9.22
C VAL A 125 7.53 -10.80 8.13
N ASP A 126 7.07 -12.00 8.47
CA ASP A 126 6.84 -13.07 7.50
C ASP A 126 5.75 -12.63 6.51
N ALA A 127 6.07 -12.65 5.21
CA ALA A 127 5.17 -12.18 4.17
C ALA A 127 3.94 -13.10 3.97
N THR A 128 4.02 -14.34 4.43
CA THR A 128 2.95 -15.34 4.28
C THR A 128 2.00 -15.30 5.47
N THR A 129 2.54 -15.24 6.69
CA THR A 129 1.75 -15.36 7.92
C THR A 129 1.43 -14.02 8.59
N GLY A 130 2.22 -12.98 8.32
CA GLY A 130 2.15 -11.71 9.04
C GLY A 130 2.80 -11.76 10.43
N GLU A 131 3.48 -12.85 10.78
CA GLU A 131 4.14 -13.00 12.07
C GLU A 131 5.44 -12.21 12.11
N LYS A 132 5.72 -11.58 13.26
CA LYS A 132 7.01 -10.92 13.48
C LYS A 132 8.10 -11.97 13.57
N LEU A 133 9.06 -11.92 12.65
CA LEU A 133 10.26 -12.76 12.67
C LEU A 133 11.26 -12.22 13.70
N TRP A 134 11.52 -10.92 13.64
CA TRP A 134 12.40 -10.22 14.57
C TRP A 134 12.22 -8.70 14.45
N ASP A 135 12.84 -7.96 15.37
CA ASP A 135 12.95 -6.51 15.29
C ASP A 135 14.29 -6.03 15.87
N ILE A 136 14.74 -4.86 15.39
CA ILE A 136 15.98 -4.21 15.85
C ILE A 136 15.65 -2.79 16.26
N LEU A 137 16.11 -2.40 17.45
CA LEU A 137 15.98 -1.04 17.97
C LEU A 137 17.17 -0.17 17.53
N THR A 138 16.88 0.96 16.89
CA THR A 138 17.84 2.03 16.57
C THR A 138 17.79 3.15 17.61
N GLY A 139 18.65 4.16 17.50
CA GLY A 139 18.76 5.23 18.50
C GLY A 139 17.62 6.26 18.48
N ASP A 140 16.83 6.33 17.40
CA ASP A 140 15.70 7.25 17.23
C ASP A 140 14.72 6.70 16.19
N LYS A 141 13.62 7.41 15.93
CA LYS A 141 12.58 7.08 14.96
C LYS A 141 13.14 6.75 13.57
N ILE A 142 12.53 5.75 12.93
CA ILE A 142 12.77 5.42 11.53
C ILE A 142 11.61 5.96 10.70
N THR A 143 11.89 6.93 9.83
CA THR A 143 10.93 7.44 8.84
C THR A 143 11.39 7.20 7.40
N SER A 144 12.55 6.57 7.21
CA SER A 144 13.06 6.21 5.88
C SER A 144 12.45 4.88 5.43
N SER A 145 12.34 4.67 4.11
CA SER A 145 11.94 3.37 3.56
C SER A 145 13.17 2.45 3.47
N PRO A 146 13.08 1.16 3.83
CA PRO A 146 14.20 0.25 3.69
C PRO A 146 14.58 0.09 2.22
N ALA A 147 15.88 -0.04 1.95
CA ALA A 147 16.40 -0.40 0.64
C ALA A 147 17.03 -1.79 0.71
N VAL A 148 16.75 -2.63 -0.28
CA VAL A 148 17.29 -3.99 -0.36
C VAL A 148 18.28 -4.05 -1.51
N ALA A 149 19.49 -4.53 -1.23
CA ALA A 149 20.51 -4.80 -2.25
C ALA A 149 21.38 -5.97 -1.83
N ASP A 150 21.60 -6.92 -2.75
CA ASP A 150 22.47 -8.09 -2.55
C ASP A 150 22.17 -8.90 -1.27
N GLY A 151 20.89 -9.00 -0.90
CA GLY A 151 20.43 -9.71 0.31
C GLY A 151 20.56 -8.91 1.61
N THR A 152 21.09 -7.68 1.55
CA THR A 152 21.21 -6.78 2.71
C THR A 152 20.11 -5.75 2.72
N VAL A 153 19.55 -5.49 3.90
CA VAL A 153 18.57 -4.42 4.14
C VAL A 153 19.25 -3.21 4.74
N TYR A 154 19.08 -2.06 4.09
CA TYR A 154 19.62 -0.77 4.52
C TYR A 154 18.50 0.13 5.02
N ILE A 155 18.69 0.74 6.20
CA ILE A 155 17.69 1.64 6.79
C ILE A 155 18.35 2.83 7.50
N GLY A 156 17.87 4.04 7.21
CA GLY A 156 18.34 5.27 7.86
C GLY A 156 17.46 5.63 9.07
N SER A 157 18.08 5.97 10.20
CA SER A 157 17.39 6.43 11.41
C SER A 157 17.64 7.92 11.68
N HIS A 158 16.77 8.55 12.45
CA HIS A 158 16.94 9.96 12.89
C HIS A 158 18.07 10.15 13.89
N ASP A 159 18.65 9.06 14.41
CA ASP A 159 19.86 9.11 15.23
C ASP A 159 21.13 9.48 14.45
N GLY A 160 21.00 9.65 13.13
CA GLY A 160 22.07 10.03 12.22
C GLY A 160 22.82 8.84 11.61
N ASN A 161 22.41 7.60 11.89
CA ASN A 161 23.06 6.40 11.41
C ASN A 161 22.31 5.72 10.25
N LEU A 162 23.07 5.04 9.41
CA LEU A 162 22.59 4.06 8.43
C LEU A 162 22.92 2.66 8.95
N TYR A 163 21.90 1.82 9.02
CA TYR A 163 22.01 0.43 9.46
C TYR A 163 21.98 -0.51 8.26
N ALA A 164 22.76 -1.59 8.31
CA ALA A 164 22.77 -2.68 7.35
C ALA A 164 22.50 -4.00 8.08
N ILE A 165 21.54 -4.78 7.58
CA ILE A 165 21.08 -6.03 8.20
C ILE A 165 21.17 -7.16 7.19
N GLU A 166 21.77 -8.28 7.62
CA GLU A 166 21.94 -9.54 6.88
C GLU A 166 21.19 -10.69 7.58
#